data_AF-A0A5A7VAP3-F1
#
_entry.id   AF-A0A5A7VAP3-F1
#
_cell.length_a   1.000
_cell.length_b   1.000
_cell.length_c   1.000
_cell.angle_alpha   90.00
_cell.angle_beta   90.00
_cell.angle_gamma   90.00
#
_symmetry.space_group_name_H-M   'P 1'
#
loop_
_entity.id
_entity.type
_entity.pdbx_description
1 polymer ?
#
loop_
_entity_poly.entity_id
_entity_poly.type
_entity_poly.pdbx_seq_one_letter_code
_entity_poly.pdbx_strand_id
1 'polypeptide(L)'
;MNSSIVQLLAFEKLNGDNYAAWKSNLKTILVIDDLRFVLAEECPQTPASNVNRASREAYDGWIKANEKARVYILASMSDVLAKKHESLAMAKEIMDS
;
A
#
# COMPACT_ATOMS: atom_id res chain seq x y z
N MET A 1 -13.87 -11.97 -6.72
CA MET A 1 -12.79 -11.08 -7.19
C MET A 1 -11.49 -11.19 -6.38
N ASN A 2 -11.51 -11.68 -5.13
CA ASN A 2 -10.28 -11.75 -4.31
C ASN A 2 -9.21 -12.76 -4.79
N SER A 3 -9.56 -13.76 -5.61
CA SER A 3 -8.60 -14.78 -6.06
C SER A 3 -7.56 -14.26 -7.04
N SER A 4 -7.85 -13.22 -7.82
CA SER A 4 -6.94 -12.75 -8.88
C SER A 4 -5.85 -11.82 -8.35
N ILE A 5 -6.18 -10.91 -7.42
CA ILE A 5 -5.18 -10.01 -6.83
C ILE A 5 -4.17 -10.79 -5.99
N VAL A 6 -4.61 -11.76 -5.19
CA VAL A 6 -3.69 -12.58 -4.38
C VAL A 6 -2.69 -13.33 -5.25
N GLN A 7 -3.13 -13.89 -6.39
CA GLN A 7 -2.24 -14.53 -7.36
C GLN A 7 -1.25 -13.54 -7.98
N LEU A 8 -1.71 -12.34 -8.35
CA LEU A 8 -0.85 -11.29 -8.90
C LEU A 8 0.20 -10.80 -7.89
N LEU A 9 -0.16 -10.72 -6.60
CA LEU A 9 0.78 -10.35 -5.54
C LEU A 9 1.83 -11.45 -5.30
N ALA A 10 1.46 -12.72 -5.45
CA ALA A 10 2.41 -13.83 -5.32
C ALA A 10 3.30 -14.01 -6.56
N PHE A 11 2.89 -13.46 -7.71
CA PHE A 11 3.64 -13.54 -8.96
C PHE A 11 4.83 -12.56 -8.94
N GLU A 12 6.03 -13.08 -9.26
CA GLU A 12 7.27 -12.29 -9.33
C GLU A 12 7.52 -11.40 -8.10
N LYS A 13 7.41 -12.00 -6.91
CA LYS A 13 7.75 -11.31 -5.66
C LYS A 13 9.11 -10.62 -5.72
N LEU A 14 9.23 -9.48 -5.06
CA LEU A 14 10.49 -8.75 -4.95
C LEU A 14 11.57 -9.64 -4.30
N ASN A 15 12.67 -9.88 -5.02
CA ASN A 15 13.75 -10.76 -4.59
C ASN A 15 15.14 -10.09 -4.56
N GLY A 16 15.20 -8.78 -4.85
CA GLY A 16 16.43 -7.98 -4.89
C GLY A 16 16.85 -7.60 -6.31
N ASP A 17 16.65 -8.48 -7.29
CA ASP A 17 17.15 -8.27 -8.66
C ASP A 17 16.07 -7.71 -9.60
N ASN A 18 14.79 -7.85 -9.24
CA ASN A 18 13.65 -7.57 -10.11
C ASN A 18 12.89 -6.27 -9.77
N TYR A 19 13.50 -5.32 -9.07
CA TYR A 19 12.80 -4.13 -8.54
C TYR A 19 11.99 -3.35 -9.59
N ALA A 20 12.55 -3.12 -10.79
CA ALA A 20 11.86 -2.36 -11.83
C ALA A 20 10.58 -3.07 -12.31
N ALA A 21 10.65 -4.39 -12.53
CA ALA A 21 9.52 -5.20 -12.94
C ALA A 21 8.47 -5.30 -11.83
N TRP A 22 8.91 -5.63 -10.61
CA TRP A 22 8.07 -5.69 -9.42
C TRP A 22 7.31 -4.37 -9.19
N LYS A 23 8.00 -3.23 -9.24
CA LYS A 23 7.41 -1.90 -9.06
C LYS A 23 6.34 -1.59 -10.11
N SER A 24 6.55 -2.02 -11.36
CA SER A 24 5.56 -1.86 -12.43
C SER A 24 4.31 -2.72 -12.20
N ASN A 25 4.50 -3.98 -11.81
CA ASN A 25 3.42 -4.91 -11.50
C ASN A 25 2.58 -4.42 -10.31
N LEU A 26 3.25 -4.03 -9.22
CA LEU A 26 2.59 -3.48 -8.03
C LEU A 26 1.80 -2.22 -8.34
N LYS A 27 2.36 -1.27 -9.11
CA LYS A 27 1.62 -0.07 -9.53
C LYS A 27 0.34 -0.41 -10.28
N THR A 28 0.37 -1.42 -11.15
CA THR A 28 -0.82 -1.90 -11.87
C THR A 28 -1.87 -2.44 -10.89
N ILE A 29 -1.46 -3.26 -9.92
CA ILE A 29 -2.36 -3.80 -8.88
C ILE A 29 -3.01 -2.67 -8.07
N LEU A 30 -2.22 -1.67 -7.65
CA LEU A 30 -2.74 -0.52 -6.90
C LEU A 30 -3.69 0.36 -7.73
N VAL A 31 -3.52 0.44 -9.06
CA VAL A 31 -4.47 1.14 -9.93
C VAL A 31 -5.78 0.36 -10.06
N ILE A 32 -5.71 -0.97 -10.21
CA ILE A 32 -6.91 -1.83 -10.32
C ILE A 32 -7.80 -1.69 -9.08
N ASP A 33 -7.21 -1.49 -7.92
CA ASP A 33 -7.91 -1.43 -6.63
C ASP A 33 -8.08 0.00 -6.08
N ASP A 34 -7.80 1.02 -6.91
CA ASP A 34 -7.93 2.45 -6.60
C ASP A 34 -7.15 2.91 -5.35
N LEU A 35 -5.95 2.36 -5.16
CA LEU A 35 -5.07 2.64 -4.03
C LEU A 35 -3.87 3.50 -4.39
N ARG A 36 -3.63 3.80 -5.67
CA ARG A 36 -2.38 4.47 -6.11
C ARG A 36 -2.16 5.82 -5.42
N PHE A 37 -3.22 6.54 -5.05
CA PHE A 37 -3.13 7.84 -4.42
C PHE A 37 -2.35 7.82 -3.09
N VAL A 38 -2.39 6.72 -2.33
CA VAL A 38 -1.69 6.60 -1.03
C VAL A 38 -0.16 6.63 -1.15
N LEU A 39 0.37 6.43 -2.36
CA LEU A 39 1.81 6.56 -2.65
C LEU A 39 2.20 7.96 -3.11
N ALA A 40 1.24 8.77 -3.57
CA ALA A 40 1.48 10.08 -4.16
C ALA A 40 1.13 11.21 -3.18
N GLU A 41 0.06 11.04 -2.42
CA GLU A 41 -0.47 12.03 -1.50
C GLU A 41 0.22 11.93 -0.13
N GLU A 42 0.21 13.06 0.58
CA GLU A 42 0.65 13.10 1.97
C GLU A 42 -0.41 12.51 2.89
N CYS A 43 0.04 11.95 4.02
CA CYS A 43 -0.86 11.46 5.06
C CYS A 43 -1.76 12.61 5.55
N PRO A 44 -3.08 12.45 5.59
CA PRO A 44 -3.98 13.46 6.10
C PRO A 44 -3.70 13.69 7.58
N GLN A 45 -3.80 14.94 8.01
CA GLN A 45 -3.66 15.29 9.42
C GLN A 45 -4.78 14.66 10.23
N THR A 46 -4.45 14.17 11.42
CA THR A 46 -5.44 13.62 12.35
C THR A 46 -6.51 14.67 12.64
N PRO A 47 -7.80 14.37 12.38
CA PRO A 47 -8.85 15.33 12.59
C PRO A 47 -9.01 15.68 14.08
N ALA A 48 -9.24 16.96 14.38
CA ALA A 48 -9.62 17.38 15.72
C ALA A 48 -10.98 16.77 16.14
N SER A 49 -11.25 16.68 17.45
CA SER A 49 -12.48 16.07 17.97
C SER A 49 -13.77 16.74 17.47
N ASN A 50 -13.70 18.04 17.15
CA ASN A 50 -14.81 18.88 16.71
C ASN A 50 -14.96 19.01 15.18
N VAL A 51 -14.19 18.29 14.37
CA VAL A 51 -14.37 18.35 12.91
C VAL A 51 -15.72 17.76 12.49
N ASN A 52 -16.20 18.18 11.33
CA ASN A 52 -17.40 17.60 10.75
C ASN A 52 -17.19 16.11 10.40
N ARG A 53 -18.31 15.39 10.29
CA ARG A 53 -18.34 13.96 10.01
C ARG A 53 -17.63 13.60 8.69
N ALA A 54 -17.81 14.39 7.64
CA ALA A 54 -17.22 14.12 6.32
C ALA A 54 -15.69 14.16 6.35
N SER A 55 -15.09 15.11 7.08
CA SER A 55 -13.63 15.18 7.26
C SER A 55 -13.08 13.96 8.01
N ARG A 56 -13.82 13.46 9.01
CA ARG A 56 -13.45 12.23 9.73
C ARG A 56 -13.55 10.99 8.83
N GLU A 57 -14.64 10.88 8.06
CA GLU A 57 -14.83 9.78 7.11
C GLU A 57 -13.76 9.76 6.02
N ALA A 58 -13.33 10.93 5.53
CA ALA A 58 -12.24 11.04 4.57
C ALA A 58 -10.90 10.56 5.17
N TYR A 59 -10.57 10.99 6.40
CA TYR A 59 -9.38 10.51 7.11
C TYR A 59 -9.42 8.99 7.32
N ASP A 60 -10.52 8.46 7.85
CA ASP A 60 -10.67 7.02 8.11
C ASP A 60 -10.60 6.20 6.80
N GLY A 61 -11.17 6.73 5.72
CA GLY A 61 -11.09 6.14 4.38
C GLY A 61 -9.66 6.08 3.87
N TRP A 62 -8.91 7.17 4.02
CA TRP A 62 -7.50 7.24 3.64
C TRP A 62 -6.65 6.24 4.44
N ILE A 63 -6.84 6.16 5.77
CA ILE A 63 -6.10 5.21 6.63
C ILE A 63 -6.36 3.77 6.20
N LYS A 64 -7.61 3.40 5.91
CA LYS A 64 -7.95 2.06 5.41
C LYS A 64 -7.31 1.76 4.05
N ALA A 65 -7.28 2.74 3.15
CA ALA A 65 -6.63 2.58 1.85
C ALA A 65 -5.11 2.38 2.02
N ASN A 66 -4.46 3.16 2.88
CA ASN A 66 -3.03 3.01 3.18
C ASN A 66 -2.74 1.64 3.78
N GLU A 67 -3.55 1.16 4.72
CA GLU A 67 -3.39 -0.18 5.31
C GLU A 67 -3.52 -1.29 4.25
N LYS A 68 -4.51 -1.19 3.37
CA LYS A 68 -4.68 -2.15 2.28
C LYS A 68 -3.50 -2.15 1.31
N ALA A 69 -3.01 -0.97 0.92
CA ALA A 69 -1.83 -0.85 0.07
C ALA A 69 -0.58 -1.40 0.75
N ARG A 70 -0.40 -1.16 2.05
CA ARG A 70 0.69 -1.72 2.85
C ARG A 70 0.71 -3.24 2.80
N VAL A 71 -0.46 -3.87 2.97
CA VAL A 71 -0.60 -5.34 2.86
C VAL A 71 -0.23 -5.82 1.47
N TYR A 72 -0.65 -5.14 0.40
CA TYR A 72 -0.30 -5.52 -0.97
C TYR A 72 1.21 -5.44 -1.21
N ILE A 73 1.84 -4.34 -0.80
CA ILE A 73 3.29 -4.17 -0.97
C ILE A 73 4.03 -5.30 -0.25
N LEU A 74 3.75 -5.54 1.03
CA LEU A 74 4.40 -6.59 1.82
C LEU A 74 4.14 -7.99 1.27
N ALA A 75 2.90 -8.30 0.86
CA ALA A 75 2.55 -9.59 0.27
C ALA A 75 3.29 -9.85 -1.05
N SER A 76 3.59 -8.78 -1.81
CA SER A 76 4.34 -8.84 -3.06
C SER A 76 5.86 -8.90 -2.90
N MET A 77 6.37 -8.93 -1.67
CA MET A 77 7.79 -9.09 -1.38
C MET A 77 8.12 -10.53 -0.99
N SER A 78 9.39 -10.91 -1.14
CA SER A 78 9.94 -12.08 -0.45
C SER A 78 9.85 -11.90 1.07
N ASP A 79 9.73 -13.00 1.81
CA ASP A 79 9.47 -12.95 3.24
C ASP A 79 10.57 -12.21 4.03
N VAL A 80 11.82 -12.33 3.59
CA VAL A 80 12.97 -11.61 4.19
C VAL A 80 12.81 -10.10 4.02
N LEU A 81 12.43 -9.64 2.83
CA LEU A 81 12.22 -8.21 2.56
C LEU A 81 10.96 -7.70 3.23
N ALA A 82 9.87 -8.46 3.21
CA ALA A 82 8.64 -8.10 3.91
C ALA A 82 8.89 -7.87 5.41
N LYS A 83 9.61 -8.79 6.06
CA LYS A 83 9.97 -8.67 7.48
C LYS A 83 10.82 -7.44 7.79
N LYS A 84 11.69 -7.01 6.88
CA LYS A 84 12.49 -5.79 7.05
C LYS A 84 11.63 -4.52 7.11
N HIS A 85 10.48 -4.51 6.43
CA HIS A 85 9.63 -3.33 6.28
C HIS A 85 8.31 -3.42 7.07
N GLU A 86 8.05 -4.51 7.79
CA GLU A 86 6.77 -4.77 8.47
C GLU A 86 6.41 -3.71 9.53
N SER A 87 7.41 -3.04 10.09
CA SER A 87 7.25 -1.98 11.09
C SER A 87 6.93 -0.60 10.52
N LEU A 88 7.10 -0.39 9.20
CA LEU A 88 6.77 0.87 8.55
C LEU A 88 5.26 1.05 8.50
N ALA A 89 4.78 2.23 8.91
CA ALA A 89 3.35 2.48 9.04
C ALA A 89 2.70 2.81 7.69
N MET A 90 3.48 3.41 6.78
CA MET A 90 2.98 3.97 5.54
C MET A 90 3.40 3.15 4.34
N ALA A 91 2.46 2.91 3.42
CA ALA A 91 2.75 2.27 2.14
C ALA A 91 3.84 3.04 1.35
N LYS A 92 3.84 4.37 1.43
CA LYS A 92 4.83 5.26 0.82
C LYS A 92 6.24 5.02 1.38
N GLU A 93 6.40 4.89 2.69
CA GLU A 93 7.69 4.62 3.35
C GLU A 93 8.29 3.29 2.87
N ILE A 94 7.46 2.25 2.71
CA ILE A 94 7.94 0.95 2.20
C ILE A 94 8.40 1.07 0.74
N MET A 95 7.72 1.88 -0.08
CA MET A 95 8.06 2.08 -1.49
C MET A 95 9.32 2.92 -1.73
N ASP A 96 9.64 3.80 -0.78
CA ASP A 96 10.77 4.73 -0.84
C ASP A 96 12.04 4.17 -0.19
N SER A 97 11.95 3.06 0.56
CA SER A 97 13.09 2.35 1.16
C SER A 97 13.89 1.50 0.18
#